data_AF-A0A7K1H2F6-F1
#
_entry.id   AF-A0A7K1H2F6-F1
#
_cell.length_a   1.000
_cell.length_b   1.000
_cell.length_c   1.000
_cell.angle_alpha   90.00
_cell.angle_beta   90.00
_cell.angle_gamma   90.00
#
_symmetry.space_group_name_H-M   'P 1'
#
loop_
_entity.id
_entity.type
_entity.pdbx_description
1 polymer ?
#
loop_
_entity_poly.entity_id
_entity_poly.type
_entity_poly.pdbx_seq_one_letter_code
_entity_poly.pdbx_strand_id
1 'polypeptide(L)'
;MAEAATHPAAPLGHTGVVFALVADTPVAAGELVRRGPMQFGQDVPGWTAAPYCLHVPIEHLVAVFEPVYDTFLNDGLADARDCSDDWPEIEALVAAGCPPLSDIPTRLPELLAEILRESLYMDVLDALLPLKPDVTIRYLANTVDHVAVDPNWVAVCGRAFQVPEATLSG
;
A
#
# COMPACT_ATOMS: atom_id res chain seq x y z
N MET A 1 -19.01 17.61 -21.64
CA MET A 1 -19.69 17.72 -20.33
C MET A 1 -18.94 16.78 -19.40
N ALA A 2 -18.12 17.32 -18.51
CA ALA A 2 -17.28 16.53 -17.62
C ALA A 2 -18.04 16.29 -16.31
N GLU A 3 -18.30 15.03 -15.99
CA GLU A 3 -18.76 14.60 -14.67
C GLU A 3 -17.60 14.83 -13.68
N ALA A 4 -17.81 15.76 -12.76
CA ALA A 4 -16.93 15.93 -11.62
C ALA A 4 -17.13 14.73 -10.69
N ALA A 5 -16.14 13.83 -10.66
CA ALA A 5 -16.08 12.76 -9.68
C ALA A 5 -16.08 13.37 -8.28
N THR A 6 -17.21 13.22 -7.60
CA THR A 6 -17.40 13.68 -6.23
C THR A 6 -16.53 12.81 -5.34
N HIS A 7 -15.43 13.38 -4.85
CA HIS A 7 -14.61 12.77 -3.82
C HIS A 7 -15.48 12.58 -2.58
N PRO A 8 -15.56 11.37 -1.99
CA PRO A 8 -16.20 11.21 -0.69
C PRO A 8 -15.41 12.02 0.33
N ALA A 9 -16.09 12.95 1.00
CA ALA A 9 -15.52 13.74 2.08
C ALA A 9 -15.05 12.80 3.20
N ALA A 10 -13.74 12.75 3.42
CA ALA A 10 -13.14 12.01 4.53
C ALA A 10 -13.69 12.55 5.87
N PRO A 11 -14.07 11.69 6.82
CA PRO A 11 -14.48 12.14 8.14
C PRO A 11 -13.26 12.72 8.86
N LEU A 12 -13.30 14.04 9.08
CA LEU A 12 -12.32 14.78 9.87
C LEU A 12 -12.37 14.31 11.33
N GLY A 13 -11.24 13.79 11.81
CA GLY A 13 -10.95 13.65 13.23
C GLY A 13 -10.83 12.22 13.72
N HIS A 14 -9.70 11.55 13.42
CA HIS A 14 -9.01 10.65 14.35
C HIS A 14 -7.59 10.38 13.81
N THR A 15 -6.59 10.68 14.63
CA THR A 15 -5.18 10.38 14.38
C THR A 15 -5.02 8.88 14.10
N GLY A 16 -4.56 8.51 12.90
CA GLY A 16 -4.10 7.15 12.57
C GLY A 16 -5.11 6.17 11.95
N VAL A 17 -6.24 6.60 11.41
CA VAL A 17 -7.20 5.67 10.78
C VAL A 17 -6.87 5.46 9.30
N VAL A 18 -6.46 4.24 8.97
CA VAL A 18 -6.47 3.74 7.59
C VAL A 18 -7.92 3.48 7.19
N PHE A 19 -8.39 4.17 6.16
CA PHE A 19 -9.70 3.93 5.59
C PHE A 19 -9.57 3.05 4.36
N ALA A 20 -10.18 1.87 4.39
CA ALA A 20 -10.21 0.96 3.26
C ALA A 20 -11.59 0.98 2.60
N LEU A 21 -11.61 1.14 1.28
CA LEU A 21 -12.79 0.99 0.45
C LEU A 21 -12.60 -0.24 -0.44
N VAL A 22 -13.63 -1.05 -0.65
CA VAL A 22 -13.69 -2.09 -1.68
C VAL A 22 -14.99 -1.91 -2.46
N ALA A 23 -14.91 -1.78 -3.78
CA ALA A 23 -16.04 -1.39 -4.63
C ALA A 23 -16.81 -0.18 -4.05
N ASP A 24 -16.08 0.88 -3.70
CA ASP A 24 -16.58 2.12 -3.09
C ASP A 24 -17.32 1.95 -1.75
N THR A 25 -17.23 0.77 -1.13
CA THR A 25 -17.85 0.46 0.16
C THR A 25 -16.80 0.42 1.26
N PRO A 26 -16.98 1.16 2.37
CA PRO A 26 -16.10 1.06 3.52
C PRO A 26 -16.04 -0.35 4.08
N VAL A 27 -14.82 -0.85 4.32
CA VAL A 27 -14.58 -2.15 4.97
C VAL A 27 -13.97 -1.92 6.35
N ALA A 28 -14.35 -2.77 7.32
CA ALA A 28 -13.82 -2.62 8.67
C ALA A 28 -12.35 -3.03 8.74
N ALA A 29 -11.62 -2.44 9.69
CA ALA A 29 -10.20 -2.71 9.86
C ALA A 29 -9.95 -4.19 10.15
N GLY A 30 -9.17 -4.86 9.30
CA GLY A 30 -8.87 -6.29 9.37
C GLY A 30 -9.75 -7.18 8.48
N GLU A 31 -10.81 -6.64 7.86
CA GLU A 31 -11.62 -7.39 6.88
C GLU A 31 -10.93 -7.48 5.51
N LEU A 32 -10.06 -6.52 5.19
CA LEU A 32 -9.15 -6.55 4.06
C LEU A 32 -7.74 -6.83 4.56
N VAL A 33 -7.09 -7.86 4.02
CA VAL A 33 -5.69 -8.20 4.31
C VAL A 33 -4.95 -8.52 3.01
N ARG A 34 -3.62 -8.45 3.01
CA ARG A 34 -2.83 -8.91 1.86
C ARG A 34 -2.70 -10.44 1.81
N ARG A 35 -2.60 -11.08 2.97
CA ARG A 35 -2.21 -12.50 3.07
C ARG A 35 -3.37 -13.44 2.74
N GLY A 36 -3.23 -14.16 1.64
CA GLY A 36 -4.02 -15.34 1.28
C GLY A 36 -3.12 -16.42 0.65
N PRO A 37 -3.65 -17.62 0.34
CA PRO A 37 -2.88 -18.72 -0.26
C PRO A 37 -2.43 -18.46 -1.72
N MET A 38 -2.43 -17.21 -2.18
CA MET A 38 -2.42 -16.82 -3.59
C MET A 38 -1.07 -16.20 -4.00
N GLN A 39 -0.71 -16.36 -5.27
CA GLN A 39 0.37 -15.59 -5.90
C GLN A 39 -0.17 -14.18 -6.17
N PHE A 40 0.46 -13.17 -5.57
CA PHE A 40 0.09 -11.76 -5.75
C PHE A 40 0.14 -11.37 -7.23
N GLY A 41 -0.85 -10.60 -7.68
CA GLY A 41 -0.97 -10.15 -9.06
C GLY A 41 -1.64 -11.10 -10.05
N GLN A 42 -1.92 -12.36 -9.66
CA GLN A 42 -2.60 -13.31 -10.53
C GLN A 42 -4.12 -13.33 -10.31
N ASP A 43 -4.87 -13.55 -11.38
CA ASP A 43 -6.31 -13.77 -11.30
C ASP A 43 -6.61 -15.18 -10.79
N VAL A 44 -7.67 -15.34 -9.99
CA VAL A 44 -8.10 -16.64 -9.47
C VAL A 44 -9.42 -17.06 -10.13
N PRO A 45 -9.44 -18.21 -10.84
CA PRO A 45 -10.66 -18.73 -11.44
C PRO A 45 -11.78 -18.90 -10.40
N GLY A 46 -12.94 -18.28 -10.68
CA GLY A 46 -14.13 -18.37 -9.83
C GLY A 46 -14.18 -17.39 -8.66
N TRP A 47 -13.15 -16.56 -8.46
CA TRP A 47 -13.16 -15.49 -7.46
C TRP A 47 -13.50 -14.16 -8.12
N THR A 48 -14.25 -13.32 -7.42
CA THR A 48 -14.62 -11.99 -7.92
C THR A 48 -13.61 -10.96 -7.45
N ALA A 49 -12.98 -10.26 -8.39
CA ALA A 49 -12.12 -9.12 -8.12
C ALA A 49 -12.95 -7.83 -8.05
N ALA A 50 -12.63 -6.99 -7.08
CA ALA A 50 -13.20 -5.66 -6.89
C ALA A 50 -12.08 -4.64 -6.70
N PRO A 51 -12.23 -3.39 -7.17
CA PRO A 51 -11.26 -2.34 -6.88
C PRO A 51 -11.25 -2.06 -5.38
N TYR A 52 -10.07 -1.78 -4.82
CA TYR A 52 -9.95 -1.27 -3.46
C TYR A 52 -9.09 0.00 -3.44
N CYS A 53 -9.27 0.81 -2.41
CA CYS A 53 -8.31 1.85 -2.10
C CYS A 53 -8.15 2.07 -0.59
N LEU A 54 -6.90 2.12 -0.14
CA LEU A 54 -6.50 2.48 1.22
C LEU A 54 -6.14 3.95 1.24
N HIS A 55 -6.78 4.73 2.10
CA HIS A 55 -6.36 6.10 2.40
C HIS A 55 -5.66 6.11 3.75
N VAL A 56 -4.39 6.47 3.74
CA VAL A 56 -3.48 6.34 4.88
C VAL A 56 -2.93 7.74 5.23
N PRO A 57 -3.07 8.20 6.47
CA PRO A 57 -2.38 9.42 6.92
C PRO A 57 -0.86 9.24 6.80
N ILE A 58 -0.14 10.27 6.32
CA ILE A 58 1.31 10.20 6.13
C ILE A 58 2.05 9.81 7.42
N GLU A 59 1.66 10.41 8.55
CA GLU A 59 2.26 10.10 9.86
C GLU A 59 2.11 8.61 10.20
N HIS A 60 0.98 8.00 9.83
CA HIS A 60 0.76 6.58 10.07
C HIS A 60 1.60 5.72 9.13
N LEU A 61 1.67 6.06 7.84
CA LEU A 61 2.52 5.38 6.87
C LEU A 61 3.98 5.38 7.35
N VAL A 62 4.52 6.55 7.67
CA VAL A 62 5.89 6.70 8.17
C VAL A 62 6.10 5.82 9.41
N ALA A 63 5.21 5.90 10.40
CA ALA A 63 5.34 5.14 11.64
C ALA A 63 5.37 3.61 11.45
N VAL A 64 4.60 3.06 10.50
CA VAL A 64 4.52 1.60 10.30
C VAL A 64 5.48 1.09 9.24
N PHE A 65 5.96 1.96 8.34
CA PHE A 65 6.73 1.57 7.17
C PHE A 65 8.21 1.95 7.25
N GLU A 66 8.62 2.84 8.18
CA GLU A 66 10.03 3.22 8.38
C GLU A 66 10.97 2.00 8.46
N PRO A 67 10.67 0.94 9.25
CA PRO A 67 11.60 -0.18 9.37
C PRO A 67 11.79 -0.94 8.04
N VAL A 68 10.74 -1.01 7.22
CA VAL A 68 10.77 -1.67 5.91
C VAL A 68 11.59 -0.83 4.92
N TYR A 69 11.33 0.48 4.90
CA TYR A 69 12.08 1.42 4.08
C TYR A 69 13.58 1.41 4.41
N ASP A 70 13.92 1.41 5.70
CA ASP A 70 15.31 1.38 6.15
C ASP A 70 16.03 0.10 5.69
N THR A 71 15.38 -1.06 5.78
CA THR A 71 15.95 -2.32 5.25
C THR A 71 16.14 -2.23 3.74
N PHE A 72 15.11 -1.79 3.00
CA PHE A 72 15.18 -1.62 1.55
C PHE A 72 16.34 -0.71 1.12
N LEU A 73 16.48 0.46 1.75
CA LEU A 73 17.54 1.39 1.43
C LEU A 73 18.93 0.82 1.75
N ASN A 74 19.10 0.17 2.91
CA ASN A 74 20.39 -0.40 3.30
C ASN A 74 20.80 -1.57 2.39
N ASP A 75 19.87 -2.45 2.06
CA ASP A 75 20.11 -3.57 1.15
C ASP A 75 20.43 -3.06 -0.26
N GLY A 76 19.64 -2.11 -0.77
CA GLY A 76 19.88 -1.46 -2.06
C GLY A 76 21.24 -0.74 -2.12
N LEU A 77 21.66 -0.06 -1.05
CA LEU A 77 22.99 0.57 -0.97
C LEU A 77 24.14 -0.44 -0.90
N ALA A 78 23.91 -1.63 -0.33
CA ALA A 78 24.89 -2.69 -0.32
C ALA A 78 25.06 -3.29 -1.72
N ASP A 79 23.95 -3.58 -2.40
CA ASP A 79 23.93 -4.21 -3.72
C ASP A 79 24.35 -3.24 -4.85
N ALA A 80 24.00 -1.95 -4.77
CA ALA A 80 24.38 -0.94 -5.75
C ALA A 80 25.90 -0.72 -5.86
N ARG A 81 26.69 -1.18 -4.86
CA ARG A 81 28.16 -1.17 -4.96
C ARG A 81 28.70 -2.16 -6.01
N ASP A 82 27.94 -3.21 -6.28
CA ASP A 82 28.32 -4.29 -7.18
C ASP A 82 27.53 -4.27 -8.50
N CYS A 83 26.28 -3.74 -8.51
CA CYS A 83 25.41 -3.59 -9.69
C CYS A 83 24.53 -2.32 -9.62
N SER A 84 25.05 -1.15 -10.03
CA SER A 84 24.33 0.14 -9.93
C SER A 84 23.06 0.23 -10.80
N ASP A 85 23.09 -0.35 -12.00
CA ASP A 85 22.08 -0.09 -13.03
C ASP A 85 20.73 -0.83 -12.79
N ASP A 86 20.66 -1.67 -11.75
CA ASP A 86 19.49 -2.52 -11.50
C ASP A 86 18.44 -1.87 -10.58
N TRP A 87 18.73 -0.71 -9.97
CA TRP A 87 17.89 -0.10 -8.91
C TRP A 87 17.70 1.42 -9.09
N PRO A 88 16.88 1.87 -10.05
CA PRO A 88 16.69 3.29 -10.34
C PRO A 88 16.15 4.10 -9.15
N GLU A 89 15.33 3.50 -8.29
CA GLU A 89 14.80 4.16 -7.10
C GLU A 89 15.89 4.42 -6.06
N ILE A 90 16.84 3.48 -5.90
CA ILE A 90 17.99 3.65 -4.99
C ILE A 90 18.92 4.74 -5.52
N GLU A 91 19.18 4.78 -6.83
CA GLU A 91 19.97 5.86 -7.43
C GLU A 91 19.33 7.24 -7.18
N ALA A 92 18.01 7.35 -7.35
CA ALA A 92 17.27 8.57 -7.08
C ALA A 92 17.36 8.98 -5.60
N LEU A 93 17.25 8.02 -4.67
CA LEU A 93 17.43 8.28 -3.23
C LEU A 93 18.85 8.74 -2.90
N VAL A 94 19.88 8.13 -3.49
CA VAL A 94 21.28 8.53 -3.33
C VAL A 94 21.51 9.94 -3.85
N ALA A 95 21.00 10.26 -5.05
CA ALA A 95 21.10 11.60 -5.63
C ALA A 95 20.41 12.66 -4.76
N ALA A 96 19.37 12.30 -4.02
CA ALA A 96 18.69 13.17 -3.07
C ALA A 96 19.35 13.23 -1.67
N GLY A 97 20.45 12.50 -1.46
CA GLY A 97 21.20 12.47 -0.21
C GLY A 97 20.65 11.49 0.84
N CYS A 98 19.97 10.42 0.42
CA CYS A 98 19.37 9.40 1.26
C CYS A 98 18.48 9.97 2.38
N PRO A 99 17.39 10.69 2.03
CA PRO A 99 16.49 11.25 3.04
C PRO A 99 15.83 10.13 3.88
N PRO A 100 15.52 10.40 5.17
CA PRO A 100 14.68 9.51 5.97
C PRO A 100 13.26 9.45 5.39
N LEU A 101 12.50 8.38 5.68
CA LEU A 101 11.16 8.20 5.10
C LEU A 101 10.23 9.37 5.43
N SER A 102 10.34 9.94 6.63
CA SER A 102 9.55 11.10 7.08
C SER A 102 9.69 12.35 6.18
N ASP A 103 10.82 12.49 5.47
CA ASP A 103 11.08 13.63 4.59
C ASP A 103 10.55 13.42 3.16
N ILE A 104 10.46 12.17 2.71
CA ILE A 104 10.17 11.81 1.30
C ILE A 104 8.78 12.28 0.84
N PRO A 105 7.69 12.14 1.62
CA PRO A 105 6.36 12.58 1.19
C PRO A 105 6.30 14.05 0.75
N THR A 106 7.13 14.91 1.34
CA THR A 106 7.13 16.35 1.04
C THR A 106 8.17 16.72 0.00
N ARG A 107 9.32 16.04 -0.02
CA ARG A 107 10.45 16.38 -0.90
C ARG A 107 10.40 15.65 -2.24
N LEU A 108 9.94 14.40 -2.24
CA LEU A 108 10.00 13.47 -3.38
C LEU A 108 8.72 12.58 -3.42
N PRO A 109 7.51 13.16 -3.48
CA PRO A 109 6.26 12.39 -3.40
C PRO A 109 6.11 11.37 -4.54
N GLU A 110 6.55 11.71 -5.74
CA GLU A 110 6.49 10.80 -6.91
C GLU A 110 7.40 9.59 -6.73
N LEU A 111 8.60 9.78 -6.19
CA LEU A 111 9.53 8.69 -5.88
C LEU A 111 8.96 7.77 -4.79
N LEU A 112 8.32 8.34 -3.76
CA LEU A 112 7.62 7.54 -2.76
C LEU A 112 6.51 6.68 -3.41
N ALA A 113 5.71 7.28 -4.30
CA ALA A 113 4.66 6.55 -5.01
C ALA A 113 5.23 5.38 -5.84
N GLU A 114 6.37 5.59 -6.50
CA GLU A 114 7.06 4.57 -7.29
C GLU A 114 7.60 3.44 -6.41
N ILE A 115 8.34 3.76 -5.35
CA ILE A 115 8.87 2.78 -4.39
C ILE A 115 7.75 1.90 -3.82
N LEU A 116 6.64 2.51 -3.39
CA LEU A 116 5.51 1.78 -2.83
C LEU A 116 4.77 0.92 -3.86
N ARG A 117 4.84 1.27 -5.15
CA ARG A 117 4.11 0.56 -6.23
C ARG A 117 4.94 -0.54 -6.89
N GLU A 118 6.23 -0.33 -7.07
CA GLU A 118 7.09 -1.19 -7.90
C GLU A 118 8.06 -2.02 -7.05
N SER A 119 8.66 -1.43 -6.01
CA SER A 119 9.71 -2.10 -5.23
C SER A 119 9.16 -2.78 -3.96
N LEU A 120 8.20 -2.14 -3.28
CA LEU A 120 7.74 -2.54 -1.94
C LEU A 120 6.22 -2.75 -1.84
N TYR A 121 5.56 -3.06 -2.96
CA TYR A 121 4.10 -3.19 -3.03
C TYR A 121 3.52 -4.27 -2.12
N MET A 122 4.25 -5.36 -1.85
CA MET A 122 3.80 -6.39 -0.91
C MET A 122 4.04 -5.96 0.53
N ASP A 123 5.21 -5.40 0.81
CA ASP A 123 5.62 -5.01 2.16
C ASP A 123 4.78 -3.85 2.69
N VAL A 124 4.42 -2.89 1.84
CA VAL A 124 3.55 -1.77 2.23
C VAL A 124 2.16 -2.28 2.60
N LEU A 125 1.61 -3.24 1.86
CA LEU A 125 0.32 -3.83 2.19
C LEU A 125 0.39 -4.68 3.47
N ASP A 126 1.48 -5.41 3.70
CA ASP A 126 1.67 -6.16 4.95
C ASP A 126 1.78 -5.23 6.18
N ALA A 127 2.44 -4.08 6.03
CA ALA A 127 2.54 -3.08 7.09
C ALA A 127 1.20 -2.37 7.37
N LEU A 128 0.45 -2.02 6.31
CA LEU A 128 -0.80 -1.26 6.41
C LEU A 128 -2.03 -2.12 6.75
N LEU A 129 -2.00 -3.42 6.42
CA LEU A 129 -3.12 -4.33 6.62
C LEU A 129 -2.74 -5.51 7.54
N PRO A 130 -2.41 -5.23 8.82
CA PRO A 130 -2.03 -6.28 9.75
C PRO A 130 -3.19 -7.25 10.00
N LEU A 131 -2.86 -8.54 10.07
CA LEU A 131 -3.79 -9.59 10.46
C LEU A 131 -4.31 -9.33 11.88
N LYS A 132 -5.64 -9.33 12.03
CA LYS A 132 -6.30 -9.26 13.32
C LYS A 132 -6.94 -10.60 13.63
N PRO A 133 -6.56 -11.28 14.74
CA PRO A 133 -6.99 -12.64 15.02
C PRO A 133 -8.51 -12.79 15.21
N ASP A 134 -9.18 -11.73 15.65
CA ASP A 134 -10.61 -11.74 15.98
C ASP A 134 -11.51 -11.13 14.88
N VAL A 135 -10.98 -10.90 13.68
CA VAL A 135 -11.73 -10.29 12.56
C VAL A 135 -11.89 -11.29 11.43
N THR A 136 -13.12 -11.46 10.97
CA THR A 136 -13.41 -12.27 9.78
C THR A 136 -12.87 -11.57 8.54
N ILE A 137 -11.93 -12.21 7.84
CA ILE A 137 -11.39 -11.73 6.58
C ILE A 137 -12.47 -11.87 5.50
N ARG A 138 -12.75 -10.77 4.78
CA ARG A 138 -13.72 -10.70 3.68
C ARG A 138 -13.07 -10.44 2.34
N TYR A 139 -11.92 -9.77 2.34
CA TYR A 139 -11.23 -9.37 1.13
C TYR A 139 -9.73 -9.61 1.22
N LEU A 140 -9.14 -9.96 0.08
CA LEU A 140 -7.71 -10.23 -0.06
C LEU A 140 -7.12 -9.29 -1.11
N ALA A 141 -6.29 -8.33 -0.68
CA ALA A 141 -5.60 -7.41 -1.58
C ALA A 141 -4.65 -8.20 -2.49
N ASN A 142 -4.77 -8.01 -3.81
CA ASN A 142 -4.08 -8.81 -4.82
C ASN A 142 -3.11 -8.01 -5.69
N THR A 143 -3.35 -6.71 -5.89
CA THR A 143 -2.44 -5.82 -6.62
C THR A 143 -2.28 -4.49 -5.92
N VAL A 144 -1.20 -3.79 -6.25
CA VAL A 144 -1.09 -2.33 -6.11
C VAL A 144 -1.00 -1.77 -7.52
N ASP A 145 -2.13 -1.26 -8.03
CA ASP A 145 -2.20 -0.75 -9.40
C ASP A 145 -1.79 0.73 -9.45
N HIS A 146 -2.09 1.48 -8.38
CA HIS A 146 -1.84 2.91 -8.31
C HIS A 146 -1.51 3.36 -6.88
N VAL A 147 -0.56 4.28 -6.77
CA VAL A 147 -0.23 4.98 -5.53
C VAL A 147 -0.26 6.48 -5.81
N ALA A 148 -0.96 7.23 -4.97
CA ALA A 148 -0.95 8.69 -4.99
C ALA A 148 -0.47 9.21 -3.64
N VAL A 149 0.47 10.15 -3.66
CA VAL A 149 1.06 10.74 -2.46
C VAL A 149 0.70 12.21 -2.43
N ASP A 150 -0.02 12.59 -1.39
CA ASP A 150 -0.33 13.97 -1.03
C ASP A 150 0.39 14.34 0.29
N PRO A 151 0.55 15.64 0.60
CA PRO A 151 1.28 16.07 1.80
C PRO A 151 0.73 15.51 3.13
N ASN A 152 -0.55 15.14 3.17
CA ASN A 152 -1.22 14.67 4.39
C ASN A 152 -1.62 13.19 4.33
N TRP A 153 -1.70 12.59 3.14
CA TRP A 153 -2.20 11.23 2.98
C TRP A 153 -1.58 10.53 1.78
N VAL A 154 -1.60 9.19 1.81
CA VAL A 154 -1.27 8.33 0.68
C VAL A 154 -2.47 7.47 0.34
N ALA A 155 -2.81 7.40 -0.94
CA ALA A 155 -3.74 6.39 -1.44
C ALA A 155 -2.95 5.23 -2.04
N VAL A 156 -3.25 4.02 -1.59
CA VAL A 156 -2.76 2.77 -2.19
C VAL A 156 -3.98 2.04 -2.75
N CYS A 157 -4.13 2.01 -4.06
CA CYS A 157 -5.27 1.40 -4.71
C CYS A 157 -4.87 0.21 -5.60
N GLY A 158 -5.78 -0.74 -5.75
CA GLY A 158 -5.59 -1.88 -6.63
C GLY A 158 -6.82 -2.77 -6.72
N ARG A 159 -6.62 -4.08 -6.93
CA ARG A 159 -7.69 -5.08 -6.94
C ARG A 159 -7.59 -5.98 -5.73
N ALA A 160 -8.74 -6.29 -5.13
CA ALA A 160 -8.89 -7.24 -4.05
C ALA A 160 -9.90 -8.32 -4.45
N PHE A 161 -9.68 -9.55 -4.01
CA PHE A 161 -10.67 -10.61 -4.18
C PHE A 161 -11.59 -10.70 -2.98
N GLN A 162 -12.88 -10.92 -3.22
CA GLN A 162 -13.80 -11.32 -2.17
C GLN A 162 -13.55 -12.78 -1.78
N VAL A 163 -13.38 -13.03 -0.48
CA VAL A 163 -13.23 -14.39 0.07
C VAL A 163 -14.57 -15.10 -0.05
N PRO A 164 -14.64 -16.27 -0.71
CA PRO A 164 -15.87 -17.06 -0.75
C PRO A 164 -16.27 -17.52 0.66
N GLU A 165 -17.56 -17.48 0.99
CA GLU A 165 -18.07 -17.93 2.30
C GLU A 165 -17.67 -19.38 2.64
N ALA A 166 -17.47 -20.23 1.62
CA ALA A 166 -17.01 -21.61 1.77
C ALA A 166 -15.57 -21.75 2.30
N THR A 167 -14.77 -20.68 2.26
CA THR A 167 -13.35 -20.68 2.66
C THR A 167 -13.14 -20.32 4.14
N LEU A 168 -14.20 -19.92 4.86
CA LEU A 168 -14.16 -19.58 6.30
C LEU A 168 -14.26 -20.81 7.24
N SER A 169 -14.26 -22.02 6.68
CA SER A 169 -14.27 -23.27 7.44
C SER A 169 -12.87 -23.88 7.45
N GLY A 170 -12.00 -23.41 8.34
CA GLY A 170 -10.64 -23.92 8.54
C GLY A 170 -10.13 -23.62 9.92
#